data_AF-A0A536NL36-F1
#
_entry.id   AF-A0A536NL36-F1
#
_cell.length_a   1.000
_cell.length_b   1.000
_cell.length_c   1.000
_cell.angle_alpha   90.00
_cell.angle_beta   90.00
_cell.angle_gamma   90.00
#
_symmetry.space_group_name_H-M   'P 1'
#
loop_
_entity.id
_entity.type
_entity.pdbx_description
1 polymer ?
#
loop_
_entity_poly.entity_id
_entity_poly.type
_entity_poly.pdbx_seq_one_letter_code
_entity_poly.pdbx_strand_id
1 'polypeptide(L)'
;MFDIAPDHAIGLYVGLLALPLALIAIQLRRPRDVSGTVLGASVLMAISGGTHLGLVLTHRNETITAALFVMNGVAYLALSQLYSWRWWRPASAALITMTLFGYLGYIVLGLDTPDQVALATKLLELTALGLVLVPVAGERPWRRRRWGTLAVAVPLLTVVTISVAWIDALARPDTQHVHVGAVLQQTNDVATPEQEAAAKQLYDQTVVAIAPYGDWHKAWDAGFRPGGSQSLPSTHWMNQRNVDAAYVMDPKHPQGLVYANSKHGPVLLGAMFQMKNIGNFGPDPGGPLTAWHQHENICFTPFGFEFSLMTPTATCPLGAIDITASPMLHVWIVDNPGGPFAVDIDEKVVKRIDQS
;
A
#
# COMPACT_ATOMS: atom_id res chain seq x y z
N MET A 1 4.50 -3.97 2.85
CA MET A 1 3.45 -2.99 2.54
C MET A 1 2.33 -3.68 1.77
N PHE A 2 1.07 -3.36 2.03
CA PHE A 2 -0.10 -3.94 1.33
C PHE A 2 -0.29 -3.23 0.00
N ASP A 3 0.57 -3.57 -0.97
CA ASP A 3 0.30 -3.33 -2.38
C ASP A 3 -0.98 -4.07 -2.79
N ILE A 4 -1.67 -3.61 -3.84
CA ILE A 4 -2.41 -4.58 -4.65
C ILE A 4 -1.31 -5.44 -5.26
N ALA A 5 -1.01 -6.60 -4.66
CA ALA A 5 -0.20 -7.60 -5.33
C ALA A 5 -0.78 -7.74 -6.75
N PRO A 6 -0.02 -7.48 -7.82
CA PRO A 6 -0.55 -7.46 -9.18
C PRO A 6 -1.35 -8.74 -9.48
N ASP A 7 -0.95 -9.83 -8.83
CA ASP A 7 -1.61 -11.11 -8.84
C ASP A 7 -3.02 -11.03 -8.22
N HIS A 8 -3.20 -10.46 -7.01
CA HIS A 8 -4.50 -10.39 -6.31
C HIS A 8 -5.53 -9.44 -6.93
N ALA A 9 -5.12 -8.54 -7.83
CA ALA A 9 -6.05 -7.66 -8.57
C ALA A 9 -7.14 -8.45 -9.31
N ILE A 10 -6.80 -9.65 -9.80
CA ILE A 10 -7.75 -10.55 -10.47
C ILE A 10 -8.88 -10.96 -9.52
N GLY A 11 -8.57 -11.22 -8.25
CA GLY A 11 -9.56 -11.47 -7.20
C GLY A 11 -10.57 -10.33 -7.05
N LEU A 12 -10.07 -9.09 -7.03
CA LEU A 12 -10.92 -7.91 -6.95
C LEU A 12 -11.86 -7.79 -8.16
N TYR A 13 -11.34 -7.96 -9.38
CA TYR A 13 -12.15 -7.89 -10.60
C TYR A 13 -13.24 -8.96 -10.64
N VAL A 14 -12.92 -10.21 -10.28
CA VAL A 14 -13.90 -11.30 -10.24
C VAL A 14 -14.98 -11.03 -9.19
N GLY A 15 -14.60 -10.48 -8.02
CA GLY A 15 -15.56 -10.02 -7.00
C GLY A 15 -16.49 -8.92 -7.51
N LEU A 16 -15.95 -7.91 -8.19
CA LEU A 16 -16.75 -6.81 -8.78
C LEU A 16 -17.69 -7.31 -9.88
N LEU A 17 -17.28 -8.28 -10.69
CA LEU A 17 -18.14 -8.93 -11.69
C LEU A 17 -19.28 -9.75 -11.06
N ALA A 18 -19.11 -10.23 -9.83
CA ALA A 18 -20.16 -10.94 -9.12
C ALA A 18 -21.32 -10.02 -8.67
N LEU A 19 -21.07 -8.71 -8.48
CA LEU A 19 -22.08 -7.73 -8.10
C LEU A 19 -23.26 -7.65 -9.09
N PRO A 20 -23.08 -7.32 -10.38
CA PRO A 20 -24.18 -7.23 -11.33
C PRO A 20 -24.91 -8.58 -11.49
N LEU A 21 -24.19 -9.70 -11.46
CA LEU A 21 -24.77 -11.05 -11.53
C LEU A 21 -25.67 -11.34 -10.31
N ALA A 22 -25.22 -10.98 -9.11
CA ALA A 22 -26.00 -11.15 -7.89
C ALA A 22 -27.27 -10.30 -7.90
N LEU A 23 -27.18 -9.05 -8.34
CA LEU A 23 -28.34 -8.15 -8.47
C LEU A 23 -29.35 -8.68 -9.48
N ILE A 24 -28.89 -9.16 -10.65
CA ILE A 24 -29.76 -9.80 -11.65
C ILE A 24 -30.43 -11.05 -11.07
N ALA A 25 -29.68 -11.92 -10.39
CA ALA A 25 -30.23 -13.15 -9.79
C ALA A 25 -31.34 -12.84 -8.76
N ILE A 26 -31.15 -11.81 -7.93
CA ILE A 26 -32.17 -11.33 -6.98
C ILE A 26 -33.40 -10.81 -7.71
N GLN A 27 -33.22 -9.98 -8.75
CA GLN A 27 -34.34 -9.44 -9.54
C GLN A 27 -35.16 -10.54 -10.22
N LEU A 28 -34.49 -11.56 -10.78
CA LEU A 28 -35.14 -12.70 -11.43
C LEU A 28 -35.96 -13.55 -10.46
N ARG A 29 -35.46 -13.74 -9.23
CA ARG A 29 -36.16 -14.54 -8.21
C ARG A 29 -37.34 -13.82 -7.56
N ARG A 30 -37.46 -12.50 -7.72
CA ARG A 30 -38.53 -11.67 -7.13
C ARG A 30 -38.84 -12.04 -5.67
N PRO A 31 -37.86 -11.95 -4.75
CA PRO A 31 -38.06 -12.35 -3.36
C PRO A 31 -39.11 -11.46 -2.70
N ARG A 32 -40.34 -11.94 -2.65
CA ARG A 32 -41.40 -11.32 -1.85
C ARG A 32 -41.13 -11.72 -0.39
N ASP A 33 -41.30 -10.76 0.52
CA ASP A 33 -41.19 -10.95 1.98
C ASP A 33 -39.77 -11.23 2.54
N VAL A 34 -38.70 -10.89 1.80
CA VAL A 34 -37.31 -10.97 2.30
C VAL A 34 -36.81 -9.59 2.72
N SER A 35 -36.23 -9.48 3.92
CA SER A 35 -35.64 -8.25 4.44
C SER A 35 -34.52 -7.72 3.55
N GLY A 36 -34.44 -6.39 3.38
CA GLY A 36 -33.34 -5.73 2.68
C GLY A 36 -31.95 -6.04 3.28
N THR A 37 -31.86 -6.29 4.59
CA THR A 37 -30.60 -6.71 5.23
C THR A 37 -30.14 -8.09 4.78
N VAL A 38 -31.07 -9.03 4.57
CA VAL A 38 -30.78 -10.38 4.07
C VAL A 38 -30.33 -10.30 2.61
N LEU A 39 -31.00 -9.47 1.80
CA LEU A 39 -30.60 -9.25 0.41
C LEU A 39 -29.22 -8.58 0.30
N GLY A 40 -28.95 -7.58 1.14
CA GLY A 40 -27.65 -6.93 1.24
C GLY A 40 -26.54 -7.91 1.64
N ALA A 41 -26.77 -8.73 2.66
CA ALA A 41 -25.83 -9.79 3.05
C ALA A 41 -25.59 -10.80 1.93
N SER A 42 -26.64 -11.20 1.20
CA SER A 42 -26.51 -12.09 0.04
C SER A 42 -25.65 -11.50 -1.07
N VAL A 43 -25.81 -10.21 -1.39
CA VAL A 43 -24.96 -9.54 -2.39
C VAL A 43 -23.50 -9.50 -1.94
N LEU A 44 -23.24 -9.11 -0.69
CA LEU A 44 -21.87 -9.06 -0.16
C LEU A 44 -21.21 -10.45 -0.16
N MET A 45 -21.95 -11.50 0.23
CA MET A 45 -21.46 -12.88 0.14
C MET A 45 -21.18 -13.30 -1.31
N ALA A 46 -21.96 -12.85 -2.30
CA ALA A 46 -21.67 -13.14 -3.70
C ALA A 46 -20.36 -12.48 -4.17
N ILE A 47 -20.13 -11.22 -3.77
CA ILE A 47 -18.88 -10.49 -4.05
C ILE A 47 -17.70 -11.21 -3.40
N SER A 48 -17.77 -11.49 -2.10
CA SER A 48 -16.73 -12.24 -1.39
C SER A 48 -16.46 -13.59 -2.04
N GLY A 49 -17.51 -14.33 -2.43
CA GLY A 49 -17.39 -15.61 -3.11
C GLY A 49 -16.67 -15.50 -4.47
N GLY A 50 -16.98 -14.47 -5.25
CA GLY A 50 -16.27 -14.14 -6.48
C GLY A 50 -14.79 -13.84 -6.23
N THR A 51 -14.48 -13.03 -5.20
CA THR A 51 -13.10 -12.70 -4.85
C THR A 51 -12.30 -13.93 -4.45
N HIS A 52 -12.83 -14.79 -3.57
CA HIS A 52 -12.19 -16.05 -3.20
C HIS A 52 -11.89 -16.94 -4.41
N LEU A 53 -12.82 -17.06 -5.36
CA LEU A 53 -12.58 -17.84 -6.59
C LEU A 53 -11.52 -17.20 -7.50
N GLY A 54 -11.48 -15.86 -7.59
CA GLY A 54 -10.45 -15.16 -8.36
C GLY A 54 -9.05 -15.37 -7.80
N LEU A 55 -8.90 -15.39 -6.47
CA LEU A 55 -7.62 -15.64 -5.77
C LEU A 55 -7.06 -17.06 -5.98
N VAL A 56 -7.87 -18.01 -6.44
CA VAL A 56 -7.40 -19.34 -6.84
C VAL A 56 -6.40 -19.25 -8.00
N LEU A 57 -6.57 -18.24 -8.88
CA LEU A 57 -5.72 -18.06 -10.05
C LEU A 57 -4.30 -17.66 -9.69
N THR A 58 -4.11 -17.05 -8.52
CA THR A 58 -2.83 -16.51 -8.05
C THR A 58 -2.11 -17.52 -7.15
N HIS A 59 -2.86 -18.36 -6.44
CA HIS A 59 -2.32 -19.38 -5.53
C HIS A 59 -2.28 -20.79 -6.14
N ARG A 60 -2.23 -20.93 -7.47
CA ARG A 60 -2.29 -22.25 -8.15
C ARG A 60 -1.20 -23.23 -7.73
N ASN A 61 -0.05 -22.71 -7.30
CA ASN A 61 1.09 -23.51 -6.85
C ASN A 61 0.98 -23.90 -5.36
N GLU A 62 0.00 -23.37 -4.63
CA GLU A 62 -0.25 -23.65 -3.22
C GLU A 62 -1.51 -24.49 -3.05
N THR A 63 -1.36 -25.81 -3.11
CA THR A 63 -2.49 -26.75 -3.15
C THR A 63 -3.50 -26.56 -2.02
N ILE A 64 -3.03 -26.31 -0.80
CA ILE A 64 -3.90 -26.14 0.37
C ILE A 64 -4.62 -24.79 0.33
N THR A 65 -3.89 -23.70 0.09
CA THR A 65 -4.43 -22.34 0.02
C THR A 65 -5.46 -22.21 -1.10
N ALA A 66 -5.14 -22.71 -2.30
CA ALA A 66 -6.05 -22.75 -3.44
C ALA A 66 -7.32 -23.56 -3.14
N ALA A 67 -7.21 -24.72 -2.48
CA ALA A 67 -8.37 -25.52 -2.11
C ALA A 67 -9.27 -24.79 -1.11
N LEU A 68 -8.69 -24.11 -0.12
CA LEU A 68 -9.43 -23.28 0.84
C LEU A 68 -10.16 -22.13 0.15
N PHE A 69 -9.50 -21.45 -0.80
CA PHE A 69 -10.13 -20.40 -1.62
C PHE A 69 -11.30 -20.93 -2.44
N VAL A 70 -11.16 -22.11 -3.09
CA VAL A 70 -12.27 -22.76 -3.81
C VAL A 70 -13.43 -23.08 -2.88
N MET A 71 -13.15 -23.71 -1.73
CA MET A 71 -14.18 -24.08 -0.76
C MET A 71 -14.92 -22.84 -0.23
N ASN A 72 -14.20 -21.79 0.15
CA ASN A 72 -14.77 -20.53 0.60
C ASN A 72 -15.62 -19.88 -0.52
N GLY A 73 -15.06 -19.75 -1.72
CA GLY A 73 -15.73 -19.15 -2.87
C GLY A 73 -17.05 -19.82 -3.21
N VAL A 74 -17.05 -21.16 -3.29
CA VAL A 74 -18.25 -21.96 -3.54
C VAL A 74 -19.26 -21.84 -2.40
N ALA A 75 -18.82 -21.92 -1.14
CA ALA A 75 -19.70 -21.82 0.01
C ALA A 75 -20.39 -20.44 0.10
N TYR A 76 -19.64 -19.37 -0.15
CA TYR A 76 -20.17 -18.01 -0.21
C TYR A 76 -21.17 -17.83 -1.34
N LEU A 77 -20.86 -18.30 -2.54
CA LEU A 77 -21.79 -18.25 -3.67
C LEU A 77 -23.06 -19.08 -3.41
N ALA A 78 -22.93 -20.27 -2.83
CA ALA A 78 -24.09 -21.09 -2.47
C ALA A 78 -24.98 -20.37 -1.44
N LEU A 79 -24.41 -19.86 -0.35
CA LEU A 79 -25.16 -19.15 0.69
C LEU A 79 -25.73 -17.82 0.18
N SER A 80 -25.08 -17.15 -0.79
CA SER A 80 -25.65 -15.97 -1.44
C SER A 80 -27.01 -16.26 -2.09
N GLN A 81 -27.24 -17.50 -2.54
CA GLN A 81 -28.46 -17.92 -3.25
C GLN A 81 -29.46 -18.69 -2.38
N LEU A 82 -29.05 -19.13 -1.19
CA LEU A 82 -29.85 -19.96 -0.28
C LEU A 82 -30.48 -19.16 0.88
N TYR A 83 -30.72 -17.86 0.69
CA TYR A 83 -31.22 -16.96 1.74
C TYR A 83 -32.61 -17.31 2.30
N SER A 84 -33.40 -18.13 1.60
CA SER A 84 -34.67 -18.68 2.10
C SER A 84 -34.50 -19.95 2.95
N TRP A 85 -33.30 -20.53 3.02
CA TRP A 85 -33.03 -21.75 3.76
C TRP A 85 -33.05 -21.48 5.28
N ARG A 86 -33.73 -22.34 6.05
CA ARG A 86 -33.90 -22.17 7.51
C ARG A 86 -32.58 -22.12 8.31
N TRP A 87 -31.50 -22.68 7.75
CA TRP A 87 -30.16 -22.67 8.34
C TRP A 87 -29.25 -21.61 7.74
N TRP A 88 -29.76 -20.76 6.84
CA TRP A 88 -28.95 -19.76 6.16
C TRP A 88 -28.24 -18.81 7.14
N ARG A 89 -28.95 -18.28 8.14
CA ARG A 89 -28.35 -17.37 9.14
C ARG A 89 -27.22 -18.04 9.93
N PRO A 90 -27.43 -19.20 10.61
CA PRO A 90 -26.33 -19.83 11.35
C PRO A 90 -25.21 -20.33 10.44
N ALA A 91 -25.51 -20.83 9.23
CA ALA A 91 -24.49 -21.27 8.29
C ALA A 91 -23.64 -20.10 7.78
N SER A 92 -24.26 -18.97 7.43
CA SER A 92 -23.55 -17.76 6.96
C SER A 92 -22.72 -17.16 8.07
N ALA A 93 -23.26 -17.07 9.30
CA ALA A 93 -22.49 -16.58 10.44
C ALA A 93 -21.28 -17.48 10.74
N ALA A 94 -21.45 -18.80 10.71
CA ALA A 94 -20.37 -19.75 10.94
C ALA A 94 -19.29 -19.67 9.85
N LEU A 95 -19.68 -19.64 8.57
CA LEU A 95 -18.75 -19.51 7.45
C LEU A 95 -17.94 -18.22 7.57
N ILE A 96 -18.61 -17.06 7.72
CA ILE A 96 -17.92 -15.77 7.76
C ILE A 96 -16.99 -15.69 8.97
N THR A 97 -17.43 -16.15 10.13
CA THR A 97 -16.58 -16.19 11.32
C THR A 97 -15.35 -17.07 11.08
N MET A 98 -15.53 -18.25 10.47
CA MET A 98 -14.43 -19.16 10.14
C MET A 98 -13.45 -18.54 9.14
N THR A 99 -13.91 -17.79 8.13
CA THR A 99 -13.00 -17.14 7.14
C THR A 99 -12.27 -15.93 7.71
N LEU A 100 -12.87 -15.21 8.65
CA LEU A 100 -12.22 -14.12 9.38
C LEU A 100 -11.11 -14.67 10.30
N PHE A 101 -11.41 -15.67 11.14
CA PHE A 101 -10.42 -16.28 12.03
C PHE A 101 -9.37 -17.10 11.28
N GLY A 102 -9.76 -17.80 10.21
CA GLY A 102 -8.81 -18.54 9.36
C GLY A 102 -7.76 -17.62 8.76
N TYR A 103 -8.18 -16.45 8.27
CA TYR A 103 -7.26 -15.46 7.72
C TYR A 103 -6.36 -14.83 8.79
N LEU A 104 -6.90 -14.51 9.98
CA LEU A 104 -6.09 -14.08 11.12
C LEU A 104 -5.01 -15.13 11.48
N GLY A 105 -5.37 -16.40 11.44
CA GLY A 105 -4.42 -17.51 11.63
C GLY A 105 -3.31 -17.52 10.59
N TYR A 106 -3.61 -17.27 9.32
CA TYR A 106 -2.60 -17.16 8.25
C TYR A 106 -1.60 -16.03 8.53
N ILE A 107 -2.08 -14.85 8.96
CA ILE A 107 -1.22 -13.72 9.31
C ILE A 107 -0.34 -14.03 10.52
N VAL A 108 -0.93 -14.54 11.61
CA VAL A 108 -0.21 -14.84 12.87
C VAL A 108 0.86 -15.92 12.66
N LEU A 109 0.61 -16.88 11.77
CA LEU A 109 1.56 -17.94 11.42
C LEU A 109 2.59 -17.51 10.36
N GLY A 110 2.51 -16.27 9.84
CA GLY A 110 3.41 -15.78 8.79
C GLY A 110 3.26 -16.51 7.46
N LEU A 111 2.11 -17.13 7.21
CA LEU A 111 1.79 -17.83 5.95
C LEU A 111 1.33 -16.87 4.86
N ASP A 112 0.86 -15.68 5.26
CA ASP A 112 0.45 -14.63 4.37
C ASP A 112 0.72 -13.28 5.04
N THR A 113 1.04 -12.27 4.23
CA THR A 113 1.04 -10.87 4.68
C THR A 113 -0.27 -10.28 4.25
N PRO A 114 -0.90 -9.38 5.02
CA PRO A 114 -2.13 -8.80 4.51
C PRO A 114 -1.93 -8.10 3.17
N ASP A 115 -3.00 -7.77 2.45
CA ASP A 115 -2.91 -7.00 1.21
C ASP A 115 -4.23 -6.24 1.00
N GLN A 116 -4.29 -5.28 0.07
CA GLN A 116 -5.50 -4.45 -0.10
C GLN A 116 -6.74 -5.26 -0.47
N VAL A 117 -6.58 -6.29 -1.31
CA VAL A 117 -7.68 -7.16 -1.75
C VAL A 117 -8.12 -8.02 -0.59
N ALA A 118 -7.19 -8.56 0.21
CA ALA A 118 -7.53 -9.34 1.39
C ALA A 118 -8.26 -8.48 2.44
N LEU A 119 -7.76 -7.28 2.77
CA LEU A 119 -8.40 -6.36 3.72
C LEU A 119 -9.79 -5.93 3.26
N ALA A 120 -9.95 -5.56 1.97
CA ALA A 120 -11.24 -5.23 1.38
C ALA A 120 -12.21 -6.42 1.48
N THR A 121 -11.73 -7.63 1.20
CA THR A 121 -12.52 -8.86 1.33
C THR A 121 -12.97 -9.08 2.77
N LYS A 122 -12.09 -8.88 3.76
CA LYS A 122 -12.45 -9.00 5.18
C LYS A 122 -13.45 -7.94 5.64
N LEU A 123 -13.37 -6.72 5.10
CA LEU A 123 -14.37 -5.67 5.37
C LEU A 123 -15.74 -6.03 4.79
N LEU A 124 -15.78 -6.58 3.57
CA LEU A 124 -17.02 -7.08 2.96
C LEU A 124 -17.63 -8.23 3.77
N GLU A 125 -16.81 -9.21 4.17
CA GLU A 125 -17.20 -10.34 5.01
C GLU A 125 -17.76 -9.86 6.35
N LEU A 126 -17.08 -8.93 7.02
CA LEU A 126 -17.53 -8.37 8.28
C LEU A 126 -18.85 -7.61 8.15
N THR A 127 -19.00 -6.82 7.09
CA THR A 127 -20.24 -6.09 6.81
C THR A 127 -21.38 -7.07 6.54
N ALA A 128 -21.12 -8.14 5.78
CA ALA A 128 -22.07 -9.22 5.56
C ALA A 128 -22.47 -9.90 6.88
N LEU A 129 -21.52 -10.17 7.78
CA LEU A 129 -21.79 -10.74 9.10
C LEU A 129 -22.68 -9.82 9.93
N GLY A 130 -22.39 -8.51 9.95
CA GLY A 130 -23.25 -7.52 10.59
C GLY A 130 -24.69 -7.61 10.08
N LEU A 131 -24.90 -7.59 8.76
CA LEU A 131 -26.21 -7.70 8.13
C LEU A 131 -26.91 -9.04 8.41
N VAL A 132 -26.18 -10.16 8.42
CA VAL A 132 -26.69 -11.50 8.78
C VAL A 132 -27.20 -11.52 10.22
N LEU A 133 -26.55 -10.80 11.14
CA LEU A 133 -26.88 -10.76 12.56
C LEU A 133 -27.97 -9.73 12.91
N VAL A 134 -28.29 -8.77 12.04
CA VAL A 134 -29.37 -7.78 12.31
C VAL A 134 -30.72 -8.50 12.48
N PRO A 135 -31.38 -8.39 13.65
CA PRO A 135 -32.69 -9.04 13.85
C PRO A 135 -33.74 -8.50 12.87
N VAL A 136 -34.56 -9.39 12.31
CA VAL A 136 -35.65 -9.01 11.39
C VAL A 136 -36.99 -8.93 12.14
N ALA A 137 -37.94 -8.16 11.59
CA ALA A 137 -39.27 -8.02 12.17
C ALA A 137 -39.98 -9.40 12.24
N GLY A 138 -40.61 -9.70 13.38
CA GLY A 138 -41.33 -10.98 13.61
C GLY A 138 -40.51 -12.10 14.28
N GLU A 139 -39.22 -11.89 14.59
CA GLU A 139 -38.45 -12.90 15.33
C GLU A 139 -38.84 -13.02 16.81
N ARG A 140 -38.73 -14.26 17.34
CA ARG A 140 -38.96 -14.54 18.76
C ARG A 140 -38.04 -13.69 19.65
N PRO A 141 -38.51 -13.15 20.80
CA PRO A 141 -37.75 -12.20 21.63
C PRO A 141 -36.36 -12.68 22.06
N TRP A 142 -36.22 -13.97 22.40
CA TRP A 142 -34.93 -14.56 22.80
C TRP A 142 -33.93 -14.63 21.64
N ARG A 143 -34.37 -14.95 20.41
CA ARG A 143 -33.54 -14.94 19.20
C ARG A 143 -33.10 -13.51 18.88
N ARG A 144 -34.04 -12.56 18.95
CA ARG A 144 -33.76 -11.13 18.75
C ARG A 144 -32.68 -10.62 19.71
N ARG A 145 -32.74 -11.01 20.99
CA ARG A 145 -31.72 -10.62 21.99
C ARG A 145 -30.36 -11.25 21.72
N ARG A 146 -30.28 -12.56 21.42
CA ARG A 146 -29.02 -13.25 21.09
C ARG A 146 -28.34 -12.68 19.84
N TRP A 147 -29.11 -12.43 18.78
CA TRP A 147 -28.59 -11.87 17.55
C TRP A 147 -28.23 -10.39 17.69
N GLY A 148 -29.03 -9.61 18.44
CA GLY A 148 -28.71 -8.23 18.78
C GLY A 148 -27.41 -8.08 19.57
N THR A 149 -27.14 -8.96 20.55
CA THR A 149 -25.86 -8.94 21.28
C THR A 149 -24.67 -9.29 20.37
N LEU A 150 -24.84 -10.26 19.47
CA LEU A 150 -23.78 -10.64 18.52
C LEU A 150 -23.53 -9.54 17.47
N ALA A 151 -24.58 -8.87 17.00
CA ALA A 151 -24.49 -7.77 16.04
C ALA A 151 -23.73 -6.55 16.59
N VAL A 152 -23.70 -6.37 17.92
CA VAL A 152 -22.92 -5.32 18.59
C VAL A 152 -21.53 -5.81 18.97
N ALA A 153 -21.41 -7.03 19.50
CA ALA A 153 -20.14 -7.56 19.98
C ALA A 153 -19.13 -7.78 18.84
N VAL A 154 -19.58 -8.22 17.66
CA VAL A 154 -18.69 -8.54 16.53
C VAL A 154 -18.00 -7.30 15.96
N PRO A 155 -18.69 -6.19 15.61
CA PRO A 155 -18.02 -4.95 15.17
C PRO A 155 -17.10 -4.36 16.24
N LEU A 156 -17.48 -4.44 17.52
CA LEU A 156 -16.64 -4.00 18.64
C LEU A 156 -15.34 -4.81 18.72
N LEU A 157 -15.44 -6.13 18.58
CA LEU A 157 -14.28 -7.01 18.52
C LEU A 157 -13.40 -6.69 17.31
N THR A 158 -13.98 -6.40 16.15
CA THR A 158 -13.20 -5.99 14.97
C THR A 158 -12.48 -4.66 15.18
N VAL A 159 -13.17 -3.65 15.74
CA VAL A 159 -12.54 -2.36 16.07
C VAL A 159 -11.39 -2.58 17.06
N VAL A 160 -11.57 -3.42 18.08
CA VAL A 160 -10.50 -3.79 19.02
C VAL A 160 -9.34 -4.49 18.31
N THR A 161 -9.61 -5.47 17.42
CA THR A 161 -8.56 -6.19 16.68
C THR A 161 -7.78 -5.27 15.74
N ILE A 162 -8.47 -4.39 15.01
CA ILE A 162 -7.82 -3.37 14.16
C ILE A 162 -6.99 -2.43 15.05
N SER A 163 -7.54 -1.98 16.19
CA SER A 163 -6.82 -1.12 17.13
C SER A 163 -5.56 -1.80 17.70
N VAL A 164 -5.58 -3.11 17.93
CA VAL A 164 -4.39 -3.86 18.39
C VAL A 164 -3.33 -3.94 17.29
N ALA A 165 -3.72 -4.18 16.04
CA ALA A 165 -2.78 -4.16 14.91
C ALA A 165 -2.14 -2.77 14.74
N TRP A 166 -2.94 -1.71 14.94
CA TRP A 166 -2.48 -0.32 14.99
C TRP A 166 -1.49 -0.06 16.12
N ILE A 167 -1.82 -0.50 17.33
CA ILE A 167 -0.97 -0.31 18.51
C ILE A 167 0.35 -1.07 18.34
N ASP A 168 0.36 -2.29 17.80
CA ASP A 168 1.60 -3.04 17.56
C ASP A 168 2.46 -2.40 16.46
N ALA A 169 1.85 -1.96 15.35
CA ALA A 169 2.56 -1.22 14.29
C ALA A 169 3.17 0.10 14.79
N LEU A 170 2.49 0.81 15.70
CA LEU A 170 3.01 2.04 16.32
C LEU A 170 4.03 1.77 17.44
N ALA A 171 3.87 0.67 18.18
CA ALA A 171 4.76 0.31 19.29
C ALA A 171 6.06 -0.35 18.82
N ARG A 172 6.06 -0.95 17.62
CA ARG A 172 7.22 -1.55 16.96
C ARG A 172 7.40 -0.90 15.59
N PRO A 173 7.81 0.38 15.53
CA PRO A 173 8.09 1.01 14.25
C PRO A 173 9.13 0.17 13.51
N ASP A 174 8.81 -0.24 12.29
CA ASP A 174 9.77 -0.90 11.42
C ASP A 174 10.99 0.03 11.27
N THR A 175 12.16 -0.47 11.63
CA THR A 175 13.41 0.29 11.57
C THR A 175 13.76 0.74 10.15
N GLN A 176 13.12 0.14 9.13
CA GLN A 176 13.29 0.52 7.73
C GLN A 176 12.43 1.73 7.33
N HIS A 177 11.42 2.12 8.09
CA HIS A 177 10.62 3.31 7.80
C HIS A 177 11.30 4.58 8.32
N VAL A 178 12.01 5.29 7.43
CA VAL A 178 12.73 6.53 7.78
C VAL A 178 11.79 7.71 7.91
N HIS A 179 10.72 7.71 7.11
CA HIS A 179 9.62 8.66 7.22
C HIS A 179 8.34 8.06 6.63
N VAL A 180 7.24 8.82 6.75
CA VAL A 180 5.89 8.43 6.33
C VAL A 180 5.88 8.09 4.83
N GLY A 181 5.72 6.81 4.50
CA GLY A 181 5.66 6.34 3.11
C GLY A 181 7.02 6.13 2.46
N ALA A 182 8.10 5.93 3.22
CA ALA A 182 9.37 5.45 2.66
C ALA A 182 9.92 4.22 3.41
N VAL A 183 10.50 3.28 2.66
CA VAL A 183 11.13 2.06 3.17
C VAL A 183 12.59 2.02 2.74
N LEU A 184 13.51 1.78 3.67
CA LEU A 184 14.93 1.59 3.40
C LEU A 184 15.25 0.19 2.88
N GLN A 185 16.28 0.13 2.06
CA GLN A 185 16.99 -1.13 1.81
C GLN A 185 17.57 -1.67 3.11
N GLN A 186 17.43 -2.98 3.32
CA GLN A 186 18.10 -3.65 4.43
C GLN A 186 19.61 -3.74 4.17
N THR A 187 20.41 -3.27 5.13
CA THR A 187 21.88 -3.31 5.11
C THR A 187 22.41 -3.97 6.39
N ASN A 188 23.74 -4.05 6.53
CA ASN A 188 24.40 -4.29 7.81
C ASN A 188 24.22 -3.12 8.78
N ASP A 189 24.33 -3.38 10.09
CA ASP A 189 24.11 -2.37 11.14
C ASP A 189 25.22 -1.30 11.20
N VAL A 190 26.46 -1.68 10.89
CA VAL A 190 27.63 -0.81 10.97
C VAL A 190 28.44 -0.94 9.69
N ALA A 191 28.74 0.18 9.04
CA ALA A 191 29.50 0.20 7.80
C ALA A 191 30.90 -0.39 7.97
N THR A 192 31.36 -1.15 6.98
CA THR A 192 32.75 -1.61 6.91
C THR A 192 33.67 -0.51 6.38
N PRO A 193 34.99 -0.59 6.60
CA PRO A 193 35.93 0.36 6.02
C PRO A 193 35.87 0.44 4.49
N GLU A 194 35.59 -0.67 3.82
CA GLU A 194 35.39 -0.72 2.36
C GLU A 194 34.12 0.03 1.96
N GLN A 195 33.05 -0.10 2.74
CA GLN A 195 31.80 0.61 2.52
C GLN A 195 31.96 2.12 2.75
N GLU A 196 32.67 2.53 3.80
CA GLU A 196 33.03 3.94 4.04
C GLU A 196 33.83 4.52 2.86
N ALA A 197 34.84 3.79 2.38
CA ALA A 197 35.64 4.21 1.24
C ALA A 197 34.82 4.31 -0.06
N ALA A 198 33.94 3.34 -0.31
CA ALA A 198 33.09 3.32 -1.49
C ALA A 198 32.01 4.41 -1.45
N ALA A 199 31.39 4.67 -0.29
CA ALA A 199 30.47 5.79 -0.09
C ALA A 199 31.17 7.12 -0.34
N LYS A 200 32.39 7.31 0.20
CA LYS A 200 33.18 8.51 -0.06
C LYS A 200 33.51 8.67 -1.55
N GLN A 201 33.91 7.59 -2.21
CA GLN A 201 34.22 7.60 -3.63
C GLN A 201 32.99 7.98 -4.48
N LEU A 202 31.82 7.40 -4.17
CA LEU A 202 30.57 7.74 -4.83
C LEU A 202 30.24 9.23 -4.67
N TYR A 203 30.38 9.76 -3.45
CA TYR A 203 30.18 11.18 -3.17
C TYR A 203 31.11 12.06 -4.01
N ASP A 204 32.43 11.83 -3.92
CA ASP A 204 33.44 12.63 -4.62
C ASP A 204 33.22 12.61 -6.14
N GLN A 205 32.91 11.45 -6.72
CA GLN A 205 32.63 11.30 -8.15
C GLN A 205 31.36 12.04 -8.56
N THR A 206 30.32 12.00 -7.71
CA THR A 206 29.04 12.66 -7.97
C THR A 206 29.20 14.18 -7.93
N VAL A 207 29.89 14.73 -6.93
CA VAL A 207 30.21 16.17 -6.83
C VAL A 207 30.87 16.67 -8.12
N VAL A 208 31.90 15.95 -8.59
CA VAL A 208 32.62 16.33 -9.82
C VAL A 208 31.71 16.23 -11.06
N ALA A 209 30.93 15.16 -11.16
CA ALA A 209 30.09 14.91 -12.33
C ALA A 209 28.94 15.91 -12.47
N ILE A 210 28.35 16.37 -11.37
CA ILE A 210 27.23 17.30 -11.39
C ILE A 210 27.63 18.78 -11.30
N ALA A 211 28.90 19.09 -11.06
CA ALA A 211 29.39 20.46 -10.96
C ALA A 211 28.96 21.38 -12.12
N PRO A 212 28.93 20.94 -13.40
CA PRO A 212 28.43 21.78 -14.49
C PRO A 212 26.97 22.19 -14.34
N TYR A 213 26.16 21.38 -13.68
CA TYR A 213 24.72 21.61 -13.48
C TYR A 213 24.42 22.61 -12.35
N GLY A 214 25.43 23.17 -11.69
CA GLY A 214 25.23 24.36 -10.86
C GLY A 214 24.62 25.52 -11.66
N ASP A 215 24.87 25.55 -12.97
CA ASP A 215 24.07 26.33 -13.93
C ASP A 215 22.93 25.47 -14.48
N TRP A 216 21.71 25.79 -14.07
CA TRP A 216 20.52 25.03 -14.44
C TRP A 216 20.26 25.02 -15.95
N HIS A 217 20.78 25.98 -16.72
CA HIS A 217 20.67 25.94 -18.19
C HIS A 217 21.44 24.75 -18.76
N LYS A 218 22.61 24.41 -18.21
CA LYS A 218 23.37 23.23 -18.63
C LYS A 218 22.65 21.93 -18.29
N ALA A 219 21.95 21.90 -17.15
CA ALA A 219 21.10 20.77 -16.80
C ALA A 219 19.93 20.64 -17.81
N TRP A 220 19.32 21.76 -18.17
CA TRP A 220 18.27 21.79 -19.18
C TRP A 220 18.78 21.30 -20.55
N ASP A 221 19.94 21.74 -20.99
CA ASP A 221 20.55 21.31 -22.25
C ASP A 221 20.94 19.82 -22.23
N ALA A 222 21.35 19.31 -21.07
CA ALA A 222 21.61 17.88 -20.85
C ALA A 222 20.33 17.02 -20.76
N GLY A 223 19.14 17.63 -20.79
CA GLY A 223 17.85 16.96 -20.85
C GLY A 223 17.15 16.76 -19.51
N PHE A 224 17.66 17.35 -18.42
CA PHE A 224 16.96 17.36 -17.13
C PHE A 224 15.74 18.29 -17.17
N ARG A 225 14.60 17.83 -16.68
CA ARG A 225 13.34 18.61 -16.63
C ARG A 225 12.71 18.52 -15.24
N PRO A 226 12.17 19.62 -14.69
CA PRO A 226 11.51 19.60 -13.38
C PRO A 226 10.34 18.62 -13.38
N GLY A 227 10.31 17.72 -12.40
CA GLY A 227 9.17 16.85 -12.10
C GLY A 227 8.29 17.48 -11.03
N GLY A 228 6.98 17.47 -11.20
CA GLY A 228 6.04 18.00 -10.21
C GLY A 228 5.96 19.53 -10.15
N SER A 229 5.41 20.05 -9.04
CA SER A 229 5.16 21.49 -8.87
C SER A 229 6.41 22.25 -8.42
N GLN A 230 6.74 23.33 -9.13
CA GLN A 230 7.79 24.28 -8.74
C GLN A 230 7.41 25.16 -7.55
N SER A 231 6.18 25.04 -7.03
CA SER A 231 5.75 25.73 -5.82
C SER A 231 6.29 25.08 -4.53
N LEU A 232 6.90 23.91 -4.64
CA LEU A 232 7.54 23.21 -3.51
C LEU A 232 8.91 23.83 -3.21
N PRO A 233 9.42 23.76 -1.96
CA PRO A 233 10.73 24.32 -1.60
C PRO A 233 11.90 23.72 -2.40
N SER A 234 11.81 22.46 -2.78
CA SER A 234 12.76 21.78 -3.65
C SER A 234 12.04 20.97 -4.73
N THR A 235 12.73 20.65 -5.81
CA THR A 235 12.18 19.90 -6.94
C THR A 235 13.22 18.98 -7.56
N HIS A 236 12.83 17.74 -7.83
CA HIS A 236 13.62 16.79 -8.61
C HIS A 236 13.47 17.08 -10.09
N TRP A 237 14.58 17.33 -10.75
CA TRP A 237 14.68 17.48 -12.19
C TRP A 237 15.14 16.15 -12.78
N MET A 238 14.25 15.49 -13.53
CA MET A 238 14.44 14.14 -14.04
C MET A 238 15.05 14.15 -15.43
N ASN A 239 15.91 13.17 -15.72
CA ASN A 239 16.41 12.87 -17.05
C ASN A 239 15.87 11.52 -17.52
N GLN A 240 14.81 11.55 -18.33
CA GLN A 240 14.14 10.33 -18.78
C GLN A 240 15.06 9.41 -19.59
N ARG A 241 16.04 9.96 -20.33
CA ARG A 241 16.99 9.13 -21.09
C ARG A 241 17.85 8.28 -20.16
N ASN A 242 18.28 8.84 -19.02
CA ASN A 242 19.08 8.11 -18.04
C ASN A 242 18.25 7.04 -17.31
N VAL A 243 16.94 7.30 -17.10
CA VAL A 243 15.98 6.33 -16.56
C VAL A 243 15.78 5.18 -17.55
N ASP A 244 15.50 5.49 -18.81
CA ASP A 244 15.21 4.49 -19.85
C ASP A 244 16.41 3.60 -20.15
N ALA A 245 17.62 4.20 -20.18
CA ALA A 245 18.90 3.53 -20.31
C ALA A 245 19.28 2.65 -19.11
N ALA A 246 18.54 2.76 -18.00
CA ALA A 246 18.71 1.95 -16.80
C ALA A 246 20.13 2.01 -16.21
N TYR A 247 20.78 3.18 -16.23
CA TYR A 247 22.04 3.36 -15.52
C TYR A 247 21.86 3.11 -14.03
N VAL A 248 22.72 2.29 -13.44
CA VAL A 248 22.67 1.98 -12.01
C VAL A 248 23.83 2.70 -11.34
N MET A 249 23.50 3.72 -10.55
CA MET A 249 24.48 4.44 -9.72
C MET A 249 25.71 4.93 -10.51
N ASP A 250 25.51 5.43 -11.73
CA ASP A 250 26.57 6.06 -12.53
C ASP A 250 26.58 7.56 -12.27
N PRO A 251 27.62 8.11 -11.58
CA PRO A 251 27.69 9.55 -11.27
C PRO A 251 27.60 10.47 -12.48
N LYS A 252 27.97 9.99 -13.68
CA LYS A 252 27.91 10.77 -14.93
C LYS A 252 26.51 10.80 -15.55
N HIS A 253 25.65 9.85 -15.17
CA HIS A 253 24.31 9.70 -15.71
C HIS A 253 23.26 9.55 -14.59
N PRO A 254 23.15 10.51 -13.64
CA PRO A 254 22.12 10.43 -12.62
C PRO A 254 20.73 10.55 -13.23
N GLN A 255 19.76 9.84 -12.68
CA GLN A 255 18.37 9.91 -13.13
C GLN A 255 17.69 11.22 -12.74
N GLY A 256 18.14 11.85 -11.64
CA GLY A 256 17.63 13.14 -11.21
C GLY A 256 18.72 14.05 -10.65
N LEU A 257 18.44 15.36 -10.72
CA LEU A 257 19.13 16.41 -9.97
C LEU A 257 18.11 17.04 -9.03
N VAL A 258 18.53 17.45 -7.84
CA VAL A 258 17.62 18.12 -6.89
C VAL A 258 18.00 19.59 -6.80
N TYR A 259 17.03 20.47 -7.02
CA TYR A 259 17.22 21.92 -6.88
C TYR A 259 16.34 22.47 -5.77
N ALA A 260 16.86 23.44 -5.00
CA ALA A 260 16.04 24.35 -4.22
C ALA A 260 15.40 25.38 -5.16
N ASN A 261 14.10 25.59 -5.03
CA ASN A 261 13.41 26.69 -5.69
C ASN A 261 13.61 27.94 -4.85
N SER A 262 14.58 28.77 -5.22
CA SER A 262 14.83 30.05 -4.56
C SER A 262 14.23 31.23 -5.35
N LYS A 263 14.06 32.37 -4.68
CA LYS A 263 13.70 33.65 -5.33
C LYS A 263 14.67 34.08 -6.42
N HIS A 264 15.92 33.62 -6.38
CA HIS A 264 16.98 33.96 -7.34
C HIS A 264 17.14 32.92 -8.45
N GLY A 265 16.31 31.86 -8.44
CA GLY A 265 16.33 30.76 -9.39
C GLY A 265 16.70 29.41 -8.75
N PRO A 266 16.73 28.33 -9.55
CA PRO A 266 17.08 27.00 -9.04
C PRO A 266 18.52 26.93 -8.53
N VAL A 267 18.71 26.44 -7.31
CA VAL A 267 20.04 26.19 -6.71
C VAL A 267 20.26 24.70 -6.56
N LEU A 268 21.34 24.16 -7.16
CA LEU A 268 21.64 22.74 -7.13
C LEU A 268 21.95 22.26 -5.70
N LEU A 269 21.22 21.26 -5.23
CA LEU A 269 21.38 20.65 -3.90
C LEU A 269 22.09 19.30 -3.94
N GLY A 270 21.95 18.56 -5.05
CA GLY A 270 22.45 17.20 -5.14
C GLY A 270 21.98 16.44 -6.36
N ALA A 271 22.29 15.15 -6.38
CA ALA A 271 21.86 14.18 -7.38
C ALA A 271 20.97 13.10 -6.76
N MET A 272 20.18 12.45 -7.61
CA MET A 272 19.37 11.30 -7.28
C MET A 272 19.65 10.18 -8.29
N PHE A 273 20.01 9.02 -7.78
CA PHE A 273 20.02 7.77 -8.55
C PHE A 273 18.71 7.05 -8.33
N GLN A 274 18.10 6.54 -9.39
CA GLN A 274 16.82 5.84 -9.32
C GLN A 274 16.90 4.54 -10.10
N MET A 275 16.41 3.47 -9.49
CA MET A 275 16.28 2.17 -10.13
C MET A 275 15.09 2.14 -11.08
N LYS A 276 15.20 1.38 -12.17
CA LYS A 276 14.16 1.32 -13.20
C LYS A 276 12.88 0.66 -12.68
N ASN A 277 13.00 -0.41 -11.91
CA ASN A 277 11.87 -1.22 -11.47
C ASN A 277 11.58 -0.99 -9.99
N ILE A 278 10.29 -0.94 -9.65
CA ILE A 278 9.80 -0.94 -8.27
C ILE A 278 10.24 -2.24 -7.57
N GLY A 279 10.57 -2.16 -6.29
CA GLY A 279 11.02 -3.26 -5.43
C GLY A 279 12.47 -3.71 -5.66
N ASN A 280 13.10 -3.27 -6.76
CA ASN A 280 14.47 -3.64 -7.09
C ASN A 280 15.43 -2.56 -6.60
N PHE A 281 15.86 -2.69 -5.35
CA PHE A 281 16.87 -1.82 -4.75
C PHE A 281 18.22 -1.92 -5.48
N GLY A 282 18.98 -0.83 -5.44
CA GLY A 282 20.28 -0.74 -6.09
C GLY A 282 21.38 -1.50 -5.34
N PRO A 283 22.61 -1.50 -5.89
CA PRO A 283 23.77 -1.99 -5.18
C PRO A 283 23.99 -1.16 -3.91
N ASP A 284 24.53 -1.79 -2.88
CA ASP A 284 24.76 -1.18 -1.56
C ASP A 284 26.27 -0.96 -1.34
N PRO A 285 26.88 0.06 -1.98
CA PRO A 285 28.32 0.28 -1.85
C PRO A 285 28.69 0.82 -0.48
N GLY A 286 27.81 1.54 0.21
CA GLY A 286 28.10 2.23 1.47
C GLY A 286 27.47 1.59 2.70
N GLY A 287 26.74 0.48 2.55
CA GLY A 287 26.02 -0.14 3.66
C GLY A 287 25.03 0.85 4.26
N PRO A 288 24.98 0.95 5.61
CA PRO A 288 24.06 1.87 6.29
C PRO A 288 24.36 3.35 6.01
N LEU A 289 25.46 3.71 5.33
CA LEU A 289 25.77 5.08 4.94
C LEU A 289 25.02 5.52 3.67
N THR A 290 24.68 4.59 2.78
CA THR A 290 24.03 4.88 1.50
C THR A 290 22.58 4.47 1.54
N ALA A 291 21.72 5.40 1.96
CA ALA A 291 20.32 5.13 2.25
C ALA A 291 19.45 5.03 0.99
N TRP A 292 19.54 3.91 0.27
CA TRP A 292 18.52 3.57 -0.72
C TRP A 292 17.17 3.45 -0.03
N HIS A 293 16.17 4.14 -0.56
CA HIS A 293 14.81 4.10 -0.06
C HIS A 293 13.81 4.04 -1.22
N GLN A 294 12.65 3.47 -0.96
CA GLN A 294 11.53 3.45 -1.87
C GLN A 294 10.39 4.24 -1.24
N HIS A 295 9.86 5.24 -1.96
CA HIS A 295 8.61 5.85 -1.52
C HIS A 295 7.44 4.97 -1.96
N GLU A 296 6.64 4.56 -0.99
CA GLU A 296 5.48 3.71 -1.16
C GLU A 296 4.26 4.44 -0.59
N ASN A 297 3.05 4.06 -1.04
CA ASN A 297 1.81 4.58 -0.49
C ASN A 297 1.66 6.11 -0.59
N ILE A 298 2.09 6.69 -1.73
CA ILE A 298 1.78 8.07 -2.08
C ILE A 298 0.35 8.10 -2.61
N CYS A 299 -0.59 8.54 -1.78
CA CYS A 299 -2.00 8.55 -2.10
C CYS A 299 -2.38 9.86 -2.79
N PHE A 300 -2.81 9.76 -4.05
CA PHE A 300 -3.35 10.88 -4.79
C PHE A 300 -4.86 10.96 -4.61
N THR A 301 -5.35 12.06 -4.04
CA THR A 301 -6.77 12.36 -3.92
C THR A 301 -7.12 13.65 -4.69
N PRO A 302 -8.39 13.90 -5.02
CA PRO A 302 -8.82 15.20 -5.57
C PRO A 302 -8.49 16.41 -4.68
N PHE A 303 -8.12 16.19 -3.41
CA PHE A 303 -7.81 17.23 -2.43
C PHE A 303 -6.31 17.41 -2.18
N GLY A 304 -5.45 16.60 -2.83
CA GLY A 304 -3.99 16.69 -2.71
C GLY A 304 -3.32 15.34 -2.46
N PHE A 305 -2.03 15.41 -2.13
CA PHE A 305 -1.21 14.25 -1.77
C PHE A 305 -1.37 13.93 -0.27
N GLU A 306 -1.63 12.68 0.05
CA GLU A 306 -1.61 12.13 1.40
C GLU A 306 -0.70 10.90 1.43
N PHE A 307 -0.01 10.64 2.53
CA PHE A 307 0.79 9.42 2.69
C PHE A 307 0.03 8.42 3.55
N SER A 308 0.01 7.14 3.17
CA SER A 308 -0.94 6.22 3.83
C SER A 308 -0.66 5.91 5.30
N LEU A 309 0.59 6.06 5.78
CA LEU A 309 0.91 5.95 7.21
C LEU A 309 0.20 7.03 8.06
N MET A 310 -0.37 8.08 7.45
CA MET A 310 -1.24 9.06 8.11
C MET A 310 -2.72 8.65 8.15
N THR A 311 -3.14 7.59 7.44
CA THR A 311 -4.54 7.16 7.39
C THR A 311 -4.84 6.07 8.43
N PRO A 312 -6.08 5.95 8.93
CA PRO A 312 -6.48 4.97 9.94
C PRO A 312 -6.38 3.49 9.55
N THR A 313 -5.85 3.18 8.36
CA THR A 313 -5.59 1.80 7.93
C THR A 313 -4.15 1.58 7.44
N ALA A 314 -3.27 2.58 7.48
CA ALA A 314 -1.95 2.52 6.84
C ALA A 314 -2.06 2.18 5.33
N THR A 315 -3.18 2.59 4.71
CA THR A 315 -3.50 2.36 3.29
C THR A 315 -4.16 3.59 2.68
N CYS A 316 -4.07 3.77 1.38
CA CYS A 316 -4.69 4.93 0.76
C CYS A 316 -6.21 4.98 1.02
N PRO A 317 -6.80 6.19 1.21
CA PRO A 317 -8.24 6.33 1.39
C PRO A 317 -9.00 5.71 0.22
N LEU A 318 -10.23 5.22 0.46
CA LEU A 318 -11.07 4.70 -0.61
C LEU A 318 -11.30 5.77 -1.70
N GLY A 319 -10.94 5.44 -2.94
CA GLY A 319 -11.00 6.35 -4.09
C GLY A 319 -9.72 7.16 -4.36
N ALA A 320 -8.68 6.99 -3.54
CA ALA A 320 -7.35 7.51 -3.80
C ALA A 320 -6.57 6.57 -4.75
N ILE A 321 -5.66 7.14 -5.54
CA ILE A 321 -4.72 6.38 -6.38
C ILE A 321 -3.43 6.19 -5.58
N ASP A 322 -3.01 4.95 -5.40
CA ASP A 322 -1.74 4.61 -4.78
C ASP A 322 -0.62 4.66 -5.82
N ILE A 323 0.47 5.36 -5.49
CA ILE A 323 1.64 5.49 -6.35
C ILE A 323 2.87 5.13 -5.52
N THR A 324 3.62 4.13 -6.00
CA THR A 324 4.94 3.77 -5.51
C THR A 324 5.99 4.32 -6.47
N ALA A 325 6.94 5.08 -5.95
CA ALA A 325 8.11 5.52 -6.70
C ALA A 325 9.17 4.43 -6.65
N SER A 326 9.92 4.22 -7.74
CA SER A 326 11.02 3.24 -7.73
C SER A 326 12.10 3.59 -6.68
N PRO A 327 12.88 2.61 -6.19
CA PRO A 327 13.93 2.87 -5.22
C PRO A 327 14.91 3.93 -5.70
N MET A 328 15.30 4.83 -4.80
CA MET A 328 16.18 5.95 -5.07
C MET A 328 17.20 6.16 -3.95
N LEU A 329 18.32 6.80 -4.31
CA LEU A 329 19.38 7.20 -3.40
C LEU A 329 19.80 8.62 -3.76
N HIS A 330 19.87 9.49 -2.75
CA HIS A 330 20.30 10.87 -2.92
C HIS A 330 21.75 11.06 -2.51
N VAL A 331 22.41 11.99 -3.20
CA VAL A 331 23.73 12.50 -2.85
C VAL A 331 23.66 14.02 -2.77
N TRP A 332 23.69 14.54 -1.54
CA TRP A 332 23.58 15.97 -1.23
C TRP A 332 24.97 16.61 -1.22
N ILE A 333 25.17 17.63 -2.06
CA ILE A 333 26.42 18.41 -2.11
C ILE A 333 26.42 19.61 -1.16
N VAL A 334 25.30 19.84 -0.48
CA VAL A 334 25.12 20.85 0.55
C VAL A 334 25.28 20.22 1.94
N ASP A 335 25.62 21.05 2.94
CA ASP A 335 25.72 20.61 4.32
C ASP A 335 24.34 20.29 4.90
N ASN A 336 23.94 19.02 4.77
CA ASN A 336 22.70 18.47 5.27
C ASN A 336 22.95 17.81 6.64
N PRO A 337 22.20 18.16 7.71
CA PRO A 337 22.42 17.59 9.05
C PRO A 337 22.38 16.06 9.13
N GLY A 338 21.60 15.41 8.26
CA GLY A 338 21.54 13.94 8.14
C GLY A 338 22.72 13.31 7.39
N GLY A 339 23.66 14.12 6.90
CA GLY A 339 24.79 13.69 6.08
C GLY A 339 24.54 13.73 4.57
N PRO A 340 25.59 13.44 3.77
CA PRO A 340 25.55 13.55 2.31
C PRO A 340 24.65 12.52 1.62
N PHE A 341 24.23 11.47 2.31
CA PHE A 341 23.38 10.40 1.79
C PHE A 341 22.08 10.25 2.58
N ALA A 342 21.70 11.28 3.35
CA ALA A 342 20.41 11.27 4.04
C ALA A 342 19.27 11.07 3.04
N VAL A 343 18.20 10.39 3.48
CA VAL A 343 17.00 10.17 2.67
C VAL A 343 16.40 11.51 2.20
N ASP A 344 16.27 12.48 3.11
CA ASP A 344 15.68 13.78 2.82
C ASP A 344 16.68 14.93 2.99
N ILE A 345 16.40 16.04 2.29
CA ILE A 345 17.02 17.34 2.56
C ILE A 345 16.29 18.04 3.71
N ASP A 346 17.02 18.54 4.70
CA ASP A 346 16.42 19.29 5.81
C ASP A 346 15.79 20.61 5.29
N GLU A 347 14.50 20.81 5.58
CA GLU A 347 13.75 22.00 5.14
C GLU A 347 14.40 23.32 5.56
N LYS A 348 15.10 23.36 6.70
CA LYS A 348 15.82 24.55 7.16
C LYS A 348 17.01 24.86 6.26
N VAL A 349 17.65 23.85 5.66
CA VAL A 349 18.72 24.05 4.67
C VAL A 349 18.14 24.74 3.44
N VAL A 350 17.04 24.20 2.91
CA VAL A 350 16.35 24.75 1.73
C VAL A 350 15.86 26.18 1.99
N LYS A 351 15.26 26.42 3.16
CA LYS A 351 14.78 27.75 3.57
C LYS A 351 15.90 28.78 3.72
N ARG A 352 17.09 28.38 4.20
CA ARG A 352 18.24 29.28 4.26
C ARG A 352 18.71 29.69 2.87
N ILE A 353 18.70 28.75 1.91
CA ILE A 353 19.07 29.01 0.51
C ILE A 353 18.06 29.94 -0.18
N ASP A 354 16.76 29.82 0.12
CA ASP A 354 15.76 30.75 -0.41
C ASP A 354 15.89 32.19 0.14
N GLN A 355 16.49 32.33 1.32
CA GLN A 355 16.65 33.61 2.01
C GLN A 355 17.98 34.32 1.70
N SER A 356 18.97 33.62 1.17
CA SER A 356 20.26 34.16 0.73
C SER A 356 20.21 34.70 -0.68
#